data_AF-A0AAE4VIY1-F1
#
_entry.id   AF-A0AAE4VIY1-F1
#
_cell.length_a   1.000
_cell.length_b   1.000
_cell.length_c   1.000
_cell.angle_alpha   90.00
_cell.angle_beta   90.00
_cell.angle_gamma   90.00
#
_symmetry.space_group_name_H-M   'P 1'
#
loop_
_entity.id
_entity.type
_entity.pdbx_description
1 polymer ?
#
loop_
_entity_poly.entity_id
_entity_poly.type
_entity_poly.pdbx_seq_one_letter_code
_entity_poly.pdbx_strand_id
1 'polypeptide(L)'
;LGATPSTGTVGDSYDNALAEAVNNLYKTELIRQRGPWRTVEQVELATLEWVWWWNHQRLHGELGMRTPIEIEDAYYADLESGLPATAGQGNR
;
A
#
# COMPACT_ATOMS: atom_id res chain seq x y z
N LEU A 1 12.50 16.89 -4.00
CA LEU A 1 11.41 15.91 -3.75
C LEU A 1 10.40 16.61 -2.84
N GLY A 2 9.36 17.23 -3.42
CA GLY A 2 8.39 18.08 -2.71
C GLY A 2 7.33 17.31 -1.94
N ALA A 3 7.74 16.28 -1.19
CA ALA A 3 6.83 15.53 -0.33
C ALA A 3 6.66 16.28 1.00
N THR A 4 5.44 16.74 1.27
CA THR A 4 5.10 17.32 2.57
C THR A 4 5.09 16.20 3.61
N PRO A 5 5.89 16.26 4.69
CA PRO A 5 5.81 15.27 5.75
C PRO A 5 4.41 15.30 6.35
N SER A 6 3.69 14.18 6.33
CA SER A 6 2.46 14.01 7.12
C SER A 6 2.88 13.82 8.57
N THR A 7 3.24 14.91 9.23
CA THR A 7 3.31 14.95 10.69
C THR A 7 1.90 15.35 11.12
N GLY A 8 1.05 14.35 11.40
CA GLY A 8 -0.29 14.60 11.94
C GLY A 8 -0.23 15.60 13.10
N THR A 9 -1.30 16.36 13.29
CA THR A 9 -1.48 17.18 14.50
C THR A 9 -1.28 16.31 15.74
N VAL A 10 -0.76 16.88 16.84
CA VAL A 10 -0.56 16.13 18.10
C VAL A 10 -1.88 15.48 18.51
N GLY A 11 -1.97 14.15 18.36
CA GLY A 11 -3.19 13.37 18.60
C GLY A 11 -3.68 12.52 17.42
N ASP A 12 -3.28 12.81 16.18
CA ASP A 12 -3.70 12.07 14.98
C ASP A 12 -2.64 11.03 14.59
N SER A 13 -2.60 9.92 15.35
CA SER A 13 -1.60 8.85 15.20
C SER A 13 -2.01 7.74 14.23
N TYR A 14 -3.10 7.90 13.47
CA TYR A 14 -3.67 6.84 12.62
C TYR A 14 -2.67 6.31 11.58
N ASP A 15 -1.98 7.20 10.85
CA ASP A 15 -0.97 6.81 9.86
C ASP A 15 0.20 6.05 10.52
N ASN A 16 0.62 6.49 11.71
CA ASN A 16 1.69 5.84 12.46
C ASN A 16 1.26 4.46 12.97
N ALA A 17 0.04 4.35 13.52
CA ALA A 17 -0.50 3.09 14.01
C ALA A 17 -0.67 2.06 12.88
N LEU A 18 -1.11 2.50 11.70
CA LEU A 18 -1.20 1.65 10.51
C LEU A 18 0.19 1.18 10.05
N ALA A 19 1.15 2.10 9.93
CA ALA A 19 2.52 1.75 9.55
C ALA A 19 3.17 0.79 10.55
N GLU A 20 2.96 1.00 11.85
CA GLU A 20 3.42 0.12 12.92
C GLU A 20 2.80 -1.27 12.82
N ALA A 21 1.49 -1.37 12.56
CA ALA A 21 0.79 -2.64 12.39
C ALA A 21 1.37 -3.43 11.20
N VAL A 22 1.57 -2.79 10.05
CA VAL A 22 2.16 -3.42 8.86
C VAL A 22 3.60 -3.88 9.14
N ASN A 23 4.42 -3.05 9.79
CA ASN A 23 5.79 -3.43 10.14
C ASN A 23 5.85 -4.59 11.14
N ASN A 24 4.91 -4.65 12.08
CA ASN A 24 4.80 -5.76 13.04
C ASN A 24 4.41 -7.06 12.33
N LEU A 25 3.48 -7.02 11.37
CA LEU A 25 3.11 -8.17 10.55
C LEU A 25 4.29 -8.64 9.71
N TYR A 26 4.96 -7.73 8.99
CA TYR A 26 6.16 -8.02 8.22
C TYR A 26 7.24 -8.74 9.05
N LYS A 27 7.57 -8.21 10.23
CA LYS A 27 8.55 -8.85 11.13
C LYS A 27 8.09 -10.23 11.60
N THR A 28 6.79 -10.42 11.81
CA THR A 28 6.23 -11.67 12.33
C THR A 28 6.14 -12.75 11.27
N GLU A 29 5.62 -12.42 10.09
CA GLU A 29 5.32 -13.35 9.01
C GLU A 29 6.53 -13.65 8.12
N LEU A 30 7.43 -12.68 7.95
CA LEU A 30 8.62 -12.85 7.13
C LEU A 30 9.84 -13.10 8.00
N ILE A 31 10.26 -12.10 8.76
CA ILE A 31 11.59 -12.09 9.39
C ILE A 31 11.74 -13.21 10.42
N ARG A 32 10.77 -13.34 11.34
CA ARG A 32 10.81 -14.34 12.41
C ARG A 32 10.46 -15.74 11.92
N GLN A 33 9.49 -15.87 11.02
CA GLN A 33 8.99 -17.17 10.57
C GLN A 33 9.88 -17.84 9.51
N ARG A 34 10.51 -17.09 8.60
CA ARG A 34 11.30 -17.65 7.49
C ARG A 34 12.82 -17.62 7.71
N GLY A 35 13.27 -17.08 8.85
CA GLY A 35 14.69 -17.13 9.24
C GLY A 35 15.17 -18.56 9.56
N PRO A 36 16.47 -18.75 9.81
CA PRO A 36 17.52 -17.73 9.94
C PRO A 36 18.05 -17.21 8.60
N TRP A 37 18.31 -15.91 8.54
CA TRP A 37 18.86 -15.22 7.37
C TRP A 37 20.38 -15.16 7.44
N ARG A 38 21.06 -15.43 6.32
CA ARG A 38 22.53 -15.47 6.28
C ARG A 38 23.14 -14.24 5.62
N THR A 39 22.39 -13.58 4.74
CA THR A 39 22.83 -12.37 4.02
C THR A 39 21.69 -11.37 3.87
N VAL A 40 22.04 -10.12 3.55
CA VAL A 40 21.05 -9.06 3.32
C VAL A 40 20.26 -9.33 2.04
N GLU A 41 20.90 -9.84 0.99
CA GLU A 41 20.28 -10.13 -0.31
C GLU A 41 19.15 -11.16 -0.18
N GLN A 42 19.28 -12.12 0.74
CA GLN A 42 18.19 -13.07 1.04
C GLN A 42 16.97 -12.37 1.63
N VAL A 43 17.20 -11.42 2.53
CA VAL A 43 16.13 -10.64 3.16
C VAL A 43 15.49 -9.72 2.12
N GLU A 44 16.28 -9.07 1.27
CA GLU A 44 15.78 -8.19 0.19
C GLU A 44 14.87 -8.95 -0.77
N LEU A 45 15.31 -10.09 -1.29
CA LEU A 45 14.48 -10.92 -2.18
C LEU A 45 13.19 -11.36 -1.49
N ALA A 46 13.29 -11.87 -0.26
CA ALA A 46 12.12 -12.30 0.50
C ALA A 46 11.16 -11.14 0.82
N THR A 47 11.70 -9.92 0.98
CA THR A 47 10.92 -8.70 1.19
C THR A 47 10.14 -8.35 -0.07
N LEU A 48 10.80 -8.38 -1.24
CA LEU A 48 10.14 -8.14 -2.52
C LEU A 48 9.00 -9.13 -2.75
N GLU A 49 9.22 -10.42 -2.47
CA GLU A 49 8.19 -11.45 -2.55
C GLU A 49 7.04 -11.19 -1.57
N TRP A 50 7.35 -10.83 -0.33
CA TRP A 50 6.33 -10.55 0.69
C TRP A 50 5.48 -9.33 0.34
N VAL A 51 6.10 -8.25 -0.16
CA VAL A 51 5.41 -7.04 -0.62
C VAL A 51 4.53 -7.35 -1.82
N TRP A 52 5.04 -8.11 -2.79
CA TRP A 52 4.24 -8.53 -3.94
C TRP A 52 3.02 -9.33 -3.50
N TRP A 53 3.21 -10.34 -2.64
CA TRP A 53 2.13 -11.16 -2.10
C TRP A 53 1.11 -10.33 -1.31
N TRP A 54 1.58 -9.43 -0.44
CA TRP A 54 0.72 -8.54 0.33
C TRP A 54 -0.21 -7.71 -0.57
N ASN A 55 0.33 -7.12 -1.63
CA ASN A 55 -0.44 -6.25 -2.50
C ASN A 55 -1.33 -6.99 -3.51
N HIS A 56 -0.92 -8.18 -3.98
CA HIS A 56 -1.57 -8.85 -5.10
C HIS A 56 -2.39 -10.08 -4.72
N GLN A 57 -2.15 -10.67 -3.55
CA GLN A 57 -2.68 -12.00 -3.23
C GLN A 57 -3.26 -12.07 -1.81
N ARG A 58 -2.78 -11.26 -0.87
CA ARG A 58 -3.33 -11.23 0.49
C ARG A 58 -4.70 -10.57 0.47
N LEU A 59 -5.69 -11.28 1.01
CA LEU A 59 -7.02 -10.74 1.24
C LEU A 59 -7.07 -10.07 2.61
N HIS A 60 -7.67 -8.88 2.66
CA HIS A 60 -7.82 -8.10 3.89
C HIS A 60 -9.29 -7.99 4.28
N GLY A 61 -9.62 -8.32 5.53
CA GLY A 61 -10.99 -8.25 6.02
C GLY A 61 -11.53 -6.81 6.01
N GLU A 62 -10.68 -5.86 6.35
CA GLU A 62 -10.97 -4.41 6.33
C GLU A 62 -11.25 -3.89 4.92
N LEU A 63 -10.75 -4.56 3.89
CA LEU A 63 -10.98 -4.24 2.47
C LEU A 63 -12.13 -5.06 1.87
N GLY A 64 -12.93 -5.74 2.69
CA GLY A 64 -14.04 -6.57 2.21
C GLY A 64 -13.57 -7.85 1.50
N MET A 65 -12.50 -8.47 1.99
CA MET A 65 -11.87 -9.66 1.40
C MET A 65 -11.33 -9.41 -0.01
N ARG A 66 -10.78 -8.22 -0.23
CA ARG A 66 -10.08 -7.83 -1.46
C ARG A 66 -8.60 -7.58 -1.19
N THR A 67 -7.82 -7.58 -2.25
CA THR A 67 -6.40 -7.24 -2.23
C THR A 67 -6.20 -5.72 -2.29
N PRO A 68 -5.07 -5.18 -1.79
CA PRO A 68 -4.77 -3.76 -1.90
C PRO A 68 -4.79 -3.26 -3.35
N ILE A 69 -4.24 -4.03 -4.29
CA ILE A 69 -4.21 -3.62 -5.71
C ILE A 69 -5.62 -3.48 -6.30
N GLU A 70 -6.55 -4.37 -5.97
CA GLU A 70 -7.94 -4.25 -6.43
C GLU A 70 -8.61 -2.99 -5.89
N ILE A 71 -8.27 -2.55 -4.68
CA ILE A 71 -8.79 -1.32 -4.09
C ILE A 71 -8.21 -0.10 -4.80
N GLU A 72 -6.89 -0.07 -5.02
CA GLU A 72 -6.25 1.03 -5.76
C GLU A 72 -6.75 1.12 -7.20
N ASP A 73 -6.85 0.01 -7.92
CA ASP A 73 -7.36 -0.05 -9.29
C ASP A 73 -8.79 0.52 -9.38
N ALA A 74 -9.67 0.14 -8.43
CA ALA A 74 -11.02 0.67 -8.36
C ALA A 74 -11.03 2.18 -8.06
N TYR A 75 -10.18 2.64 -7.13
CA TYR A 75 -10.07 4.05 -6.81
C TYR A 75 -9.63 4.90 -8.02
N TYR A 76 -8.65 4.45 -8.78
CA TYR A 76 -8.19 5.17 -9.96
C TYR A 76 -9.21 5.13 -11.10
N ALA A 77 -9.91 4.01 -11.30
CA ALA A 77 -11.00 3.93 -12.26
C ALA A 77 -12.13 4.93 -11.94
N ASP A 78 -12.52 5.04 -10.66
CA ASP A 78 -13.52 6.00 -10.21
C ASP A 78 -13.03 7.44 -10.40
N LEU A 79 -11.77 7.73 -10.06
CA LEU A 79 -11.17 9.05 -10.24
C LEU A 79 -11.15 9.46 -11.73
N GLU A 80 -10.78 8.55 -12.63
CA GLU A 80 -10.80 8.79 -14.08
C GLU A 80 -12.22 9.03 -14.60
N SER A 81 -13.21 8.29 -14.08
CA SER A 81 -14.62 8.45 -14.46
C SER A 81 -15.24 9.77 -13.98
N GLY A 82 -14.71 10.34 -12.90
CA GLY A 82 -15.16 11.61 -12.30
C GLY A 82 -14.51 12.86 -12.88
N LEU A 83 -13.50 12.72 -13.74
CA LEU A 83 -12.89 13.85 -14.44
C LEU A 83 -13.86 14.35 -15.55
N PRO A 84 -14.26 15.63 -15.55
CA PRO A 84 -15.09 16.15 -16.63
C PRO A 84 -14.31 16.04 -17.94
N ALA A 85 -14.95 15.48 -18.98
CA ALA A 85 -14.41 15.44 -20.33
C ALA A 85 -13.90 16.84 -20.69
N THR A 86 -12.63 16.93 -21.04
CA THR A 86 -11.92 18.16 -21.35
C THR A 86 -12.78 19.02 -22.29
N ALA A 87 -13.16 20.20 -21.80
CA ALA A 87 -13.85 21.21 -22.59
C ALA A 87 -12.95 21.60 -23.78
N GLY A 88 -13.23 21.01 -24.93
CA GLY A 88 -12.36 21.08 -26.09
C GLY A 88 -13.07 20.76 -27.38
N GLN A 89 -14.13 21.49 -27.72
CA GLN A 89 -14.32 21.89 -29.12
C GLN A 89 -15.22 23.13 -29.22
N GLY A 90 -14.60 24.30 -29.35
CA GLY A 90 -15.25 25.42 -30.00
C GLY A 90 -15.52 25.06 -31.45
N ASN A 91 -16.79 25.03 -31.85
CA ASN A 91 -17.21 25.38 -33.21
C ASN A 91 -18.74 25.54 -33.25
N ARG A 92 -19.20 26.79 -33.25
CA ARG A 92 -20.14 27.40 -34.20
C ARG A 92 -20.43 28.83 -33.80
#